data_AF-A0A7J2KMF9-F1
#
_entry.id   AF-A0A7J2KMF9-F1
#
_cell.length_a   1.000
_cell.length_b   1.000
_cell.length_c   1.000
_cell.angle_alpha   90.00
_cell.angle_beta   90.00
_cell.angle_gamma   90.00
#
_symmetry.space_group_name_H-M   'P 1'
#
loop_
_entity.id
_entity.type
_entity.pdbx_description
1 polymer ?
#
loop_
_entity_poly.entity_id
_entity_poly.type
_entity_poly.pdbx_seq_one_letter_code
_entity_poly.pdbx_strand_id
1 'polypeptide(L)'
;MKQKRFKKVVEWEEESDSMFLFMGVISLVGFVILIIYEISISNSLNQLSLFGLSFVNSILFVTSLYNIFKVGLGKGRKVYWREVK
;
A
#
# COMPACT_ATOMS: atom_id res chain seq x y z
N MET A 1 17.25 23.82 -43.32
CA MET A 1 16.76 22.92 -42.26
C MET A 1 16.07 23.76 -41.19
N LYS A 2 14.81 23.47 -40.82
CA LYS A 2 14.12 24.18 -39.72
C LYS A 2 14.65 23.67 -38.38
N GLN A 3 15.08 24.56 -37.48
CA GLN A 3 15.49 24.19 -36.11
C GLN A 3 14.27 23.71 -35.32
N LYS A 4 14.29 22.46 -34.86
CA LYS A 4 13.30 21.91 -33.93
C LYS A 4 13.66 22.35 -32.50
N ARG A 5 12.71 22.93 -31.75
CA ARG A 5 12.87 23.23 -30.32
C ARG A 5 12.24 22.12 -29.48
N PHE A 6 12.96 21.67 -28.45
CA PHE A 6 12.46 20.69 -27.49
C PHE A 6 12.33 21.32 -26.10
N LYS A 7 11.24 21.01 -25.39
CA LYS A 7 11.00 21.42 -23.99
C LYS A 7 11.00 20.19 -23.10
N LYS A 8 11.68 20.29 -21.96
CA LYS A 8 11.63 19.27 -20.90
C LYS A 8 10.28 19.37 -20.20
N VAL A 9 9.52 18.28 -20.20
CA VAL A 9 8.23 18.17 -19.50
C VAL A 9 8.39 17.19 -18.34
N VAL A 10 7.81 17.54 -17.19
CA VAL A 10 7.79 16.70 -15.99
C VAL A 10 6.33 16.43 -15.68
N GLU A 11 5.93 15.17 -15.79
CA GLU A 11 4.58 14.70 -15.45
C GLU A 11 4.70 13.76 -14.24
N TRP A 12 3.82 13.96 -13.26
CA TRP A 12 3.70 13.07 -12.11
C TRP A 12 2.70 11.99 -12.45
N GLU A 13 3.09 10.73 -12.32
CA GLU A 13 2.14 9.62 -12.46
C GLU A 13 1.13 9.66 -11.31
N GLU A 14 -0.14 9.51 -11.65
CA GLU A 14 -1.20 9.32 -10.67
C GLU A 14 -1.04 7.93 -10.03
N GLU A 15 -1.33 7.85 -8.73
CA GLU A 15 -1.27 6.59 -7.98
C GLU A 15 -2.17 5.56 -8.66
N SER A 16 -1.60 4.41 -9.06
CA SER A 16 -2.41 3.35 -9.66
C SER A 16 -3.29 2.71 -8.58
N ASP A 17 -4.62 2.77 -8.76
CA ASP A 17 -5.61 2.13 -7.89
C ASP A 17 -5.32 0.63 -7.64
N SER A 18 -4.63 -0.03 -8.57
CA SER A 18 -4.19 -1.42 -8.45
C SER A 18 -3.30 -1.69 -7.25
N MET A 19 -2.53 -0.69 -6.80
CA MET A 19 -1.64 -0.85 -5.65
C MET A 19 -2.41 -0.83 -4.33
N PHE A 20 -3.45 -0.02 -4.24
CA PHE A 20 -4.38 -0.02 -3.11
C PHE A 20 -5.13 -1.35 -2.99
N LEU A 21 -5.61 -1.88 -4.13
CA LEU A 21 -6.28 -3.18 -4.18
C LEU A 21 -5.35 -4.31 -3.72
N PHE A 22 -4.10 -4.32 -4.21
CA PHE A 22 -3.12 -5.32 -3.82
C PHE A 22 -2.79 -5.28 -2.32
N MET A 23 -2.60 -4.09 -1.77
CA MET A 23 -2.37 -3.89 -0.34
C MET A 23 -3.58 -4.32 0.52
N GLY A 24 -4.79 -4.02 0.06
CA GLY A 24 -6.03 -4.48 0.69
C GLY A 24 -6.11 -6.01 0.74
N VAL A 25 -5.74 -6.69 -0.34
CA VAL A 25 -5.73 -8.16 -0.41
C VAL A 25 -4.69 -8.76 0.54
N ILE A 26 -3.46 -8.24 0.57
CA ILE A 26 -2.42 -8.74 1.50
C ILE A 26 -2.87 -8.57 2.96
N SER A 27 -3.42 -7.40 3.29
CA SER A 27 -3.97 -7.11 4.61
C SER A 27 -5.07 -8.09 5.01
N LEU A 28 -6.01 -8.37 4.10
CA LEU A 28 -7.11 -9.31 4.33
C LEU A 28 -6.60 -10.74 4.58
N VAL A 29 -5.66 -11.21 3.75
CA VAL A 29 -5.06 -12.55 3.88
C VAL A 29 -4.34 -12.69 5.22
N GLY A 30 -3.54 -11.69 5.61
CA GLY A 30 -2.85 -11.67 6.91
C GLY A 30 -3.82 -11.73 8.10
N PHE A 31 -4.93 -11.01 8.00
CA PHE A 31 -5.97 -11.01 9.03
C PHE A 31 -6.66 -12.38 9.19
N VAL A 32 -6.99 -13.04 8.08
CA VAL A 32 -7.60 -14.38 8.09
C VAL A 32 -6.65 -15.40 8.72
N ILE A 33 -5.35 -15.35 8.40
CA ILE A 33 -4.35 -16.25 8.99
C ILE A 33 -4.25 -16.05 10.50
N LEU A 34 -4.29 -14.79 10.97
CA LEU A 34 -4.27 -14.45 12.40
C LEU A 34 -5.48 -15.04 13.14
N ILE A 35 -6.68 -14.91 12.58
CA ILE A 35 -7.90 -15.49 13.14
C ILE A 35 -7.77 -17.02 13.25
N ILE A 36 -7.32 -17.69 12.20
CA ILE A 36 -7.17 -19.15 12.19
C ILE A 36 -6.16 -19.61 13.26
N TYR A 37 -5.05 -18.88 13.40
CA TYR A 37 -4.02 -19.17 14.40
C TYR A 37 -4.55 -19.01 15.83
N GLU A 38 -5.32 -17.95 16.12
CA GLU A 38 -5.90 -17.73 17.45
C GLU A 38 -6.95 -18.77 17.83
N ILE A 39 -7.79 -19.17 16.87
CA ILE A 39 -8.78 -20.24 17.04
C ILE A 39 -8.07 -21.57 17.31
N SER A 40 -6.94 -21.84 16.64
CA SER A 40 -6.20 -23.10 16.78
C SER A 40 -5.46 -23.25 18.12
N ILE A 41 -5.15 -22.15 18.81
CA ILE A 41 -4.23 -22.16 19.97
C ILE A 41 -4.95 -22.18 21.33
N SER A 42 -6.23 -21.82 21.42
CA SER A 42 -6.81 -21.49 22.73
C SER A 42 -8.19 -22.10 23.01
N ASN A 43 -8.25 -22.86 24.12
CA ASN A 43 -9.44 -23.52 24.69
C ASN A 43 -10.02 -22.77 25.92
N SER A 44 -9.79 -21.45 26.07
CA SER A 44 -10.07 -20.75 27.34
C SER A 44 -10.65 -19.33 27.22
N LEU A 45 -11.36 -18.91 28.28
CA LEU A 45 -12.12 -17.66 28.47
C LEU A 45 -11.36 -16.33 28.23
N ASN A 46 -10.05 -16.35 27.99
CA ASN A 46 -9.25 -15.15 27.68
C ASN A 46 -9.26 -14.78 26.18
N GLN A 47 -10.08 -15.44 25.35
CA GLN A 47 -10.17 -15.16 23.91
C GLN A 47 -10.48 -13.69 23.58
N LEU A 48 -11.39 -13.05 24.32
CA LEU A 48 -11.86 -11.71 23.93
C LEU A 48 -10.77 -10.64 24.04
N SER A 49 -9.90 -10.74 25.05
CA SER A 49 -8.82 -9.76 25.28
C SER A 49 -7.64 -9.99 24.34
N LEU A 50 -7.28 -11.25 24.06
CA LEU A 50 -6.24 -11.60 23.09
C LEU A 50 -6.65 -11.24 21.67
N PHE A 51 -7.90 -11.55 21.29
CA PHE A 51 -8.46 -11.20 19.98
C PHE A 51 -8.51 -9.68 19.80
N GLY A 52 -8.93 -8.93 20.83
CA GLY A 52 -8.95 -7.47 20.80
C GLY A 52 -7.54 -6.86 20.63
N LEU A 53 -6.55 -7.38 21.35
CA LEU A 53 -5.15 -6.94 21.24
C LEU A 53 -4.57 -7.21 19.85
N SER A 54 -4.82 -8.39 19.32
CA SER A 54 -4.37 -8.81 17.99
C SER A 54 -5.03 -8.04 16.87
N PHE A 55 -6.34 -7.78 17.00
CA PHE A 55 -7.08 -6.92 16.08
C PHE A 55 -6.50 -5.51 16.02
N VAL A 56 -6.25 -4.89 17.18
CA VAL A 56 -5.63 -3.56 17.25
C VAL A 56 -4.22 -3.58 16.64
N ASN A 57 -3.41 -4.59 16.94
CA ASN A 57 -2.07 -4.73 16.36
C ASN A 57 -2.10 -4.92 14.83
N SER A 58 -3.08 -5.66 14.31
CA SER A 58 -3.26 -5.84 12.86
C SER A 58 -3.60 -4.52 12.16
N ILE A 59 -4.47 -3.70 12.76
CA ILE A 59 -4.82 -2.37 12.23
C ILE A 59 -3.60 -1.45 12.24
N LEU A 60 -2.84 -1.44 13.34
CA LEU A 60 -1.60 -0.66 13.45
C LEU A 60 -0.55 -1.10 12.43
N PHE A 61 -0.46 -2.40 12.16
CA PHE A 61 0.45 -2.94 11.15
C PHE A 61 0.05 -2.55 9.72
N VAL A 62 -1.23 -2.64 9.38
CA VAL A 62 -1.75 -2.27 8.05
C VAL A 62 -1.59 -0.78 7.80
N THR A 63 -1.90 0.07 8.79
CA THR A 63 -1.72 1.52 8.69
C THR A 63 -0.24 1.92 8.61
N SER A 64 0.63 1.23 9.34
CA SER A 64 2.09 1.39 9.23
C SER A 64 2.58 1.04 7.81
N LEU A 65 2.22 -0.14 7.30
CA LEU A 65 2.58 -0.56 5.95
C LEU A 65 2.05 0.44 4.91
N TYR A 66 0.80 0.86 5.03
CA TYR A 66 0.23 1.85 4.13
C TYR A 66 1.03 3.16 4.11
N ASN A 67 1.43 3.68 5.28
CA ASN A 67 2.26 4.87 5.35
C ASN A 67 3.65 4.65 4.75
N ILE A 68 4.26 3.48 4.96
CA ILE A 68 5.56 3.12 4.36
C ILE A 68 5.43 3.06 2.84
N PHE A 69 4.39 2.45 2.30
CA PHE A 69 4.18 2.37 0.85
C PHE A 69 3.83 3.73 0.25
N LYS A 70 3.02 4.55 0.93
CA LYS A 70 2.70 5.92 0.49
C LYS A 70 3.95 6.81 0.43
N VAL A 71 4.85 6.67 1.40
CA VAL A 71 6.11 7.44 1.45
C VAL A 71 7.17 6.83 0.53
N GLY A 72 7.23 5.50 0.44
CA GLY A 72 8.26 4.75 -0.29
C GLY A 72 8.01 4.58 -1.79
N LEU A 73 6.75 4.53 -2.23
CA LEU A 73 6.35 4.47 -3.65
C LEU A 73 5.90 5.84 -4.15
N GLY A 74 6.56 6.90 -3.64
CA GLY A 74 6.32 8.27 -4.05
C GLY A 74 6.19 8.41 -5.57
N LYS A 75 5.17 9.18 -5.98
CA LYS A 75 4.76 9.44 -7.38
C LYS A 75 5.89 9.26 -8.38
N GLY A 76 5.77 8.25 -9.25
CA GLY A 76 6.67 8.05 -10.37
C GLY A 76 6.81 9.34 -11.16
N ARG A 77 8.03 9.86 -11.28
CA ARG A 77 8.30 11.09 -12.04
C ARG A 77 8.63 10.72 -13.48
N LYS A 78 7.69 10.92 -14.40
CA LYS A 78 7.96 10.82 -15.83
C LYS A 78 8.62 12.10 -16.32
N VAL A 79 9.84 11.96 -16.86
CA VAL A 79 10.60 13.05 -17.47
C VAL A 79 10.85 12.72 -18.93
N TYR A 80 10.35 13.55 -19.84
CA TYR A 80 10.57 13.38 -21.27
C TYR A 80 10.69 14.72 -21.99
N TRP A 81 11.22 14.66 -23.21
CA TRP A 81 11.39 15.81 -24.09
C TRP A 81 10.25 15.86 -25.09
N ARG A 82 9.52 16.99 -25.13
CA ARG A 82 8.42 17.22 -26.07
C ARG A 82 8.86 18.24 -27.12
N GLU A 83 8.63 17.95 -28.40
CA GLU A 83 8.85 18.91 -29.50
C GLU A 83 7.82 20.05 -29.40
N VAL A 84 8.29 21.30 -29.44
CA VAL A 84 7.43 22.49 -29.43
C VAL A 84 7.21 22.90 -30.88
N LYS A 85 5.95 22.81 -31.34
CA LYS A 85 5.53 23.23 -32.69
C LYS A 85 5.56 24.75 -32.84
#